data_AF-A0A1F8MT87-F1
#
_entry.id   AF-A0A1F8MT87-F1
#
_cell.length_a   1.000
_cell.length_b   1.000
_cell.length_c   1.000
_cell.angle_alpha   90.00
_cell.angle_beta   90.00
_cell.angle_gamma   90.00
#
_symmetry.space_group_name_H-M   'P 1'
#
loop_
_entity.id
_entity.type
_entity.pdbx_description
1 polymer ?
#
loop_
_entity_poly.entity_id
_entity_poly.type
_entity_poly.pdbx_seq_one_letter_code
_entity_poly.pdbx_strand_id
1 'polypeptide(L)'
;MVEIRYGDQYDVSDLAGQTVSEAREQFKSEYGIPEKAHAKLNGSKVKSGAEIDTVLNDDDRLTFAVSRGKGAYLVGALLLALAVTGGIFASGWINATTTLSATIVESNFADVSVNSSYTSITWGGWGFYKGTIPGGSLFNVAPGINYTGDLVVTVTIGNGDKLASVYKVLALQLEVVDQTTLTPQDISAGAGSVWTMLTLDNGQASMFIDSISDNMTVRVKNGFYITHAHPNAGWGVVPADRAPQLFCEVAQR
;
A
#
# COMPACT_ATOMS: atom_id res chain seq x y z
N MET A 1 25.37 -54.19 -22.60
CA MET A 1 23.93 -54.23 -22.29
C MET A 1 23.34 -52.84 -22.46
N VAL A 2 22.08 -52.72 -22.91
CA VAL A 2 21.39 -51.46 -23.17
C VAL A 2 20.29 -51.26 -22.12
N GLU A 3 20.20 -50.06 -21.54
CA GLU A 3 19.12 -49.71 -20.61
C GLU A 3 17.90 -49.20 -21.38
N ILE A 4 16.72 -49.79 -21.16
CA ILE A 4 15.45 -49.30 -21.73
C ILE A 4 14.59 -48.69 -20.64
N ARG A 5 14.00 -47.53 -20.92
CA ARG A 5 13.02 -46.87 -20.04
C ARG A 5 11.78 -46.40 -20.78
N TYR A 6 10.62 -46.72 -20.24
CA TYR A 6 9.34 -46.16 -20.65
C TYR A 6 8.41 -45.96 -19.45
N GLY A 7 8.05 -44.71 -19.15
CA GLY A 7 7.29 -44.40 -17.93
C GLY A 7 8.05 -44.86 -16.68
N ASP A 8 7.41 -45.71 -15.88
CA ASP A 8 7.99 -46.30 -14.66
C ASP A 8 8.63 -47.67 -14.90
N GLN A 9 8.59 -48.19 -16.13
CA GLN A 9 9.18 -49.47 -16.50
C GLN A 9 10.66 -49.28 -16.89
N TYR A 10 11.49 -50.21 -16.41
CA TYR A 10 12.93 -50.25 -16.63
C TYR A 10 13.38 -51.70 -16.83
N ASP A 11 14.19 -51.92 -17.85
CA ASP A 11 14.83 -53.21 -18.11
C ASP A 11 16.22 -53.04 -18.73
N VAL A 12 17.07 -54.05 -18.54
CA VAL A 12 18.43 -54.10 -19.06
C VAL A 12 18.54 -55.37 -19.91
N SER A 13 18.60 -55.16 -21.22
CA SER A 13 18.59 -56.24 -22.20
C SER A 13 19.83 -56.15 -23.11
N ASP A 14 20.24 -57.30 -23.66
CA ASP A 14 21.35 -57.35 -24.61
C ASP A 14 20.86 -56.99 -26.02
N LEU A 15 20.92 -55.70 -26.34
CA LEU A 15 20.48 -55.12 -27.61
C LEU A 15 21.63 -54.51 -28.40
N ALA A 16 22.87 -54.76 -27.99
CA ALA A 16 24.04 -54.24 -28.70
C ALA A 16 24.05 -54.79 -30.14
N GLY A 17 24.21 -53.91 -31.12
CA GLY A 17 24.16 -54.26 -32.54
C GLY A 17 22.77 -54.28 -33.16
N GLN A 18 21.69 -54.14 -32.37
CA GLN A 18 20.35 -53.91 -32.91
C GLN A 18 20.10 -52.43 -33.19
N THR A 19 19.20 -52.13 -34.11
CA THR A 19 18.76 -50.76 -34.39
C THR A 19 17.72 -50.30 -33.36
N VAL A 20 17.59 -48.98 -33.17
CA VAL A 20 16.55 -48.40 -32.29
C VAL A 20 15.14 -48.82 -32.73
N SER A 21 14.91 -49.00 -34.04
CA SER A 21 13.63 -49.47 -34.58
C SER A 21 13.31 -50.91 -34.19
N GLU A 22 14.28 -51.82 -34.29
CA GLU A 22 14.12 -53.23 -33.89
C GLU A 22 13.85 -53.34 -32.39
N ALA A 23 14.64 -52.63 -31.57
CA ALA A 23 14.41 -52.56 -30.13
C ALA A 23 12.99 -52.01 -29.83
N ARG A 24 12.54 -50.98 -30.55
CA ARG A 24 11.18 -50.47 -30.39
C ARG A 24 10.13 -51.54 -30.70
N GLU A 25 10.28 -52.31 -31.77
CA GLU A 25 9.32 -53.35 -32.16
C GLU A 25 9.25 -54.48 -31.12
N GLN A 26 10.39 -54.91 -30.60
CA GLN A 26 10.49 -55.93 -29.56
C GLN A 26 9.72 -55.53 -28.29
N PHE A 27 9.93 -54.30 -27.81
CA PHE A 27 9.33 -53.81 -26.57
C PHE A 27 7.96 -53.11 -26.75
N LYS A 28 7.48 -52.94 -28.00
CA LYS A 28 6.22 -52.23 -28.29
C LYS A 28 5.02 -52.90 -27.60
N SER A 29 4.96 -54.24 -27.68
CA SER A 29 3.85 -55.01 -27.14
C SER A 29 3.91 -55.13 -25.61
N GLU A 30 5.12 -55.28 -25.06
CA GLU A 30 5.34 -55.47 -23.62
C GLU A 30 5.13 -54.18 -22.81
N TYR A 31 5.69 -53.07 -23.26
CA TYR A 31 5.59 -51.77 -22.57
C TYR A 31 4.44 -50.89 -23.06
N GLY A 32 3.68 -51.35 -24.05
CA GLY A 32 2.57 -50.58 -24.61
C GLY A 32 3.02 -49.24 -25.19
N ILE A 33 4.19 -49.20 -25.83
CA ILE A 33 4.79 -47.97 -26.35
C ILE A 33 3.93 -47.46 -27.52
N PRO A 34 3.30 -46.28 -27.42
CA PRO A 34 2.50 -45.75 -28.51
C PRO A 34 3.40 -45.32 -29.67
N GLU A 35 2.90 -45.42 -30.90
CA GLU A 35 3.64 -45.03 -32.11
C GLU A 35 4.10 -43.56 -32.11
N LYS A 36 3.41 -42.72 -31.33
CA LYS A 36 3.74 -41.30 -31.14
C LYS A 36 4.89 -41.06 -30.15
N ALA A 37 5.40 -42.08 -29.46
CA ALA A 37 6.53 -41.94 -28.56
C ALA A 37 7.82 -41.74 -29.34
N HIS A 38 8.64 -40.77 -28.93
CA HIS A 38 9.94 -40.53 -29.53
C HIS A 38 11.02 -41.31 -28.77
N ALA A 39 11.96 -41.90 -29.50
CA ALA A 39 13.16 -42.48 -28.91
C ALA A 39 14.13 -41.37 -28.51
N LYS A 40 14.76 -41.55 -27.34
CA LYS A 40 15.89 -40.76 -26.88
C LYS A 40 17.05 -41.69 -26.59
N LEU A 41 18.17 -41.50 -27.27
CA LEU A 41 19.41 -42.23 -27.02
C LEU A 41 20.34 -41.35 -26.21
N ASN A 42 20.74 -41.79 -25.02
CA ASN A 42 21.60 -41.04 -24.09
C ASN A 42 21.09 -39.62 -23.82
N GLY A 43 19.76 -39.47 -23.75
CA GLY A 43 19.08 -38.19 -23.53
C GLY A 43 18.82 -37.36 -24.80
N SER A 44 19.45 -37.68 -25.92
CA SER A 44 19.28 -36.98 -27.20
C SER A 44 18.12 -37.58 -28.00
N LYS A 45 17.24 -36.73 -28.53
CA LYS A 45 16.09 -37.17 -29.33
C LYS A 45 16.55 -37.74 -30.67
N VAL A 46 16.21 -39.00 -30.94
CA VAL A 46 16.40 -39.62 -32.26
C VAL A 46 15.22 -39.24 -33.16
N LYS A 47 15.50 -38.83 -34.40
CA LYS A 47 14.44 -38.52 -35.36
C LYS A 47 13.81 -39.84 -35.82
N SER A 48 12.49 -39.87 -36.04
CA SER A 48 11.78 -41.10 -36.42
C SER A 48 12.37 -41.80 -37.65
N GLY A 49 12.83 -41.05 -38.66
CA GLY A 49 13.48 -41.64 -39.83
C GLY A 49 14.92 -42.11 -39.62
N ALA A 50 15.56 -41.69 -38.52
CA ALA A 50 16.91 -42.12 -38.14
C ALA A 50 16.90 -43.32 -37.17
N GLU A 51 15.74 -43.75 -36.67
CA GLU A 51 15.64 -44.90 -35.75
C GLU A 51 16.03 -46.22 -36.43
N ILE A 52 15.87 -46.31 -37.76
CA ILE A 52 16.28 -47.48 -38.55
C ILE A 52 17.80 -47.57 -38.77
N ASP A 53 18.49 -46.42 -38.80
CA ASP A 53 19.93 -46.35 -39.07
C ASP A 53 20.77 -46.26 -37.78
N THR A 54 20.13 -45.97 -36.65
CA THR A 54 20.83 -45.80 -35.36
C THR A 54 21.01 -47.16 -34.70
N VAL A 55 22.23 -47.68 -34.73
CA VAL A 55 22.64 -48.91 -34.04
C VAL A 55 22.97 -48.62 -32.58
N LEU A 56 22.48 -49.48 -31.68
CA LEU A 56 22.74 -49.41 -30.24
C LEU A 56 24.10 -50.03 -29.91
N ASN A 57 24.88 -49.34 -29.06
CA ASN A 57 26.13 -49.85 -28.50
C ASN A 57 25.92 -50.35 -27.08
N ASP A 58 26.92 -51.05 -26.55
CA ASP A 58 26.98 -51.33 -25.12
C ASP A 58 26.99 -50.03 -24.30
N ASP A 59 26.28 -50.05 -23.18
CA ASP A 59 26.10 -48.93 -22.23
C ASP A 59 25.20 -47.78 -22.73
N ASP A 60 24.55 -47.94 -23.88
CA ASP A 60 23.55 -46.98 -24.34
C ASP A 60 22.28 -47.02 -23.47
N ARG A 61 21.70 -45.83 -23.27
CA ARG A 61 20.41 -45.65 -22.59
C ARG A 61 19.34 -45.20 -23.57
N LEU A 62 18.40 -46.08 -23.85
CA LEU A 62 17.25 -45.85 -24.71
C LEU A 62 16.02 -45.49 -23.86
N THR A 63 15.44 -44.32 -24.10
CA THR A 63 14.21 -43.89 -23.40
C THR A 63 13.13 -43.53 -24.40
N PHE A 64 11.95 -44.13 -24.27
CA PHE A 64 10.79 -43.76 -25.06
C PHE A 64 9.96 -42.75 -24.29
N ALA A 65 9.61 -41.62 -24.91
CA ALA A 65 8.81 -40.59 -24.26
C ALA A 65 7.78 -39.99 -25.21
N VAL A 66 6.54 -39.88 -24.75
CA VAL A 66 5.49 -39.16 -25.47
C VAL A 66 5.65 -37.67 -25.19
N SER A 67 5.98 -36.90 -26.23
CA SER A 67 5.99 -35.44 -26.14
C SER A 67 4.55 -34.93 -26.08
N ARG A 68 4.00 -34.75 -24.86
CA ARG A 68 2.73 -34.03 -24.71
C ARG A 68 3.00 -32.55 -24.94
N GLY A 69 2.58 -32.03 -26.10
CA GLY A 69 2.67 -30.61 -26.42
C GLY A 69 1.77 -29.77 -25.50
N LYS A 70 2.26 -29.40 -24.31
CA LYS A 70 1.53 -28.51 -23.38
C LYS A 70 1.49 -27.05 -23.86
N GLY A 71 2.25 -26.70 -24.90
CA GLY A 71 2.37 -25.33 -25.40
C GLY A 71 1.06 -24.72 -25.89
N ALA A 72 0.22 -25.49 -26.60
CA ALA A 72 -1.05 -24.97 -27.13
C ALA A 72 -2.03 -24.55 -26.01
N TYR A 73 -2.09 -25.34 -24.93
CA TYR A 73 -2.94 -25.01 -23.78
C TYR A 73 -2.46 -23.78 -23.03
N LEU A 74 -1.14 -23.58 -22.90
CA LEU A 74 -0.57 -22.42 -22.24
C LEU A 74 -0.82 -21.14 -23.05
N VAL A 75 -0.66 -21.19 -24.37
CA VAL A 75 -0.97 -20.04 -25.26
C VAL A 75 -2.47 -19.71 -25.20
N GLY A 76 -3.35 -20.71 -25.22
CA GLY A 76 -4.79 -20.50 -25.07
C GLY A 76 -5.17 -19.86 -23.74
N ALA A 77 -4.59 -20.33 -22.63
CA ALA A 77 -4.82 -19.78 -21.29
C ALA A 77 -4.32 -18.33 -21.17
N LEU A 78 -3.16 -18.02 -21.77
CA LEU A 78 -2.61 -16.66 -21.78
C LEU A 78 -3.51 -15.69 -22.55
N LEU A 79 -4.00 -16.09 -23.73
CA LEU A 79 -4.90 -15.26 -24.53
C LEU A 79 -6.25 -15.02 -23.82
N LEU A 80 -6.79 -16.03 -23.14
CA LEU A 80 -8.00 -15.88 -22.33
C LEU A 80 -7.77 -14.89 -21.17
N ALA A 81 -6.65 -15.01 -20.45
CA ALA A 81 -6.32 -14.12 -19.34
C ALA A 81 -6.16 -12.66 -19.82
N LEU A 82 -5.57 -12.45 -20.99
CA LEU A 82 -5.42 -11.12 -21.59
C LEU A 82 -6.76 -10.54 -22.04
N ALA A 83 -7.67 -11.35 -22.57
CA ALA A 83 -9.02 -10.92 -22.94
C ALA A 83 -9.87 -10.54 -21.70
N VAL A 84 -9.79 -11.32 -20.62
CA VAL A 84 -10.53 -11.04 -19.38
C VAL A 84 -10.00 -9.78 -18.70
N THR A 85 -8.68 -9.64 -18.57
CA THR A 85 -8.08 -8.45 -17.94
C THR A 85 -8.29 -7.20 -18.81
N GLY A 86 -8.10 -7.28 -20.13
CA GLY A 86 -8.37 -6.17 -21.06
C GLY A 86 -9.84 -5.73 -21.09
N GLY A 87 -10.78 -6.67 -20.99
CA GLY A 87 -12.21 -6.37 -20.96
C GLY A 87 -12.65 -5.58 -19.73
N ILE A 88 -12.02 -5.82 -18.57
CA ILE A 88 -12.31 -5.10 -17.33
C ILE A 88 -11.80 -3.64 -17.43
N PHE A 89 -10.62 -3.41 -18.02
CA PHE A 89 -10.12 -2.04 -18.22
C PHE A 89 -10.92 -1.27 -19.28
N ALA A 90 -11.49 -1.93 -20.28
CA ALA A 90 -12.34 -1.28 -21.28
C ALA A 90 -13.76 -0.96 -20.77
N SER A 91 -14.35 -1.84 -19.96
CA SER A 91 -15.69 -1.64 -19.39
C SER A 91 -15.71 -0.83 -18.09
N GLY A 92 -14.56 -0.72 -17.40
CA GLY A 92 -14.38 0.13 -16.23
C GLY A 92 -14.17 1.61 -16.55
N TRP A 93 -14.01 2.00 -17.82
CA TRP A 93 -14.00 3.41 -18.23
C TRP A 93 -15.43 3.96 -18.33
N ILE A 94 -16.17 3.85 -17.23
CA ILE A 94 -17.41 4.59 -17.07
C ILE A 94 -16.95 5.99 -16.65
N ASN A 95 -16.88 6.92 -17.61
CA ASN A 95 -16.97 8.35 -17.34
C ASN A 95 -18.38 8.66 -16.80
N ALA A 96 -18.77 8.05 -15.69
CA ALA A 96 -19.79 8.59 -14.83
C ALA A 96 -19.11 9.74 -14.07
N THR A 97 -18.79 10.81 -14.79
CA THR A 97 -18.74 12.12 -14.18
C THR A 97 -20.17 12.39 -13.75
N THR A 98 -20.52 11.95 -12.54
CA THR A 98 -21.58 12.60 -11.78
C THR A 98 -21.13 14.04 -11.65
N THR A 99 -21.67 14.89 -12.52
CA THR A 99 -21.65 16.32 -12.31
C THR A 99 -22.39 16.53 -11.00
N LEU A 100 -21.67 16.68 -9.88
CA LEU A 100 -22.24 17.36 -8.73
C LEU A 100 -22.65 18.73 -9.26
N SER A 101 -23.94 18.93 -9.43
CA SER A 101 -24.52 20.26 -9.61
C SER A 101 -24.38 20.98 -8.27
N ALA A 102 -23.14 21.30 -7.89
CA ALA A 102 -22.84 22.29 -6.87
C ALA A 102 -23.31 23.61 -7.47
N THR A 103 -24.57 23.93 -7.23
CA THR A 103 -25.08 25.29 -7.36
C THR A 103 -24.15 26.09 -6.46
N ILE A 104 -23.29 26.93 -7.04
CA ILE A 104 -22.31 27.74 -6.31
C ILE A 104 -23.11 28.74 -5.47
N VAL A 105 -23.58 28.30 -4.30
CA VAL A 105 -24.15 29.14 -3.28
C VAL A 105 -22.97 29.52 -2.41
N GLU A 106 -22.41 30.69 -2.75
CA GLU A 106 -21.35 31.40 -2.02
C GLU A 106 -19.94 30.77 -2.15
N SER A 107 -18.96 31.56 -2.61
CA SER A 107 -17.61 31.06 -2.94
C SER A 107 -16.75 30.70 -1.72
N ASN A 108 -17.34 30.70 -0.52
CA ASN A 108 -16.64 30.44 0.74
C ASN A 108 -17.59 29.73 1.71
N PHE A 109 -17.26 28.49 2.07
CA PHE A 109 -18.08 27.68 2.98
C PHE A 109 -17.65 27.82 4.45
N ALA A 110 -16.42 28.28 4.70
CA ALA A 110 -15.92 28.55 6.05
C ALA A 110 -14.68 29.46 6.01
N ASP A 111 -14.63 30.43 6.92
CA ASP A 111 -13.45 31.25 7.18
C ASP A 111 -12.60 30.68 8.32
N VAL A 112 -11.28 30.70 8.15
CA VAL A 112 -10.32 30.33 9.19
C VAL A 112 -9.48 31.54 9.55
N SER A 113 -9.44 31.89 10.84
CA SER A 113 -8.58 32.97 11.33
C SER A 113 -7.77 32.51 12.54
N VAL A 114 -6.62 33.13 12.77
CA VAL A 114 -5.88 32.94 14.02
C VAL A 114 -6.70 33.54 15.17
N ASN A 115 -6.80 32.83 16.30
CA ASN A 115 -7.51 33.35 17.46
C ASN A 115 -6.68 34.48 18.10
N SER A 116 -7.28 35.66 18.28
CA SER A 116 -6.58 36.84 18.85
C SER A 116 -6.30 36.73 20.35
N SER A 117 -7.04 35.85 21.05
CA SER A 117 -6.78 35.47 22.44
C SER A 117 -5.76 34.33 22.56
N TYR A 118 -5.11 33.96 21.44
CA TYR A 118 -3.92 33.12 21.47
C TYR A 118 -2.80 33.88 22.19
N THR A 119 -2.80 33.81 23.51
CA THR A 119 -1.58 34.03 24.29
C THR A 119 -0.64 32.91 23.87
N SER A 120 0.47 33.26 23.22
CA SER A 120 1.40 32.29 22.68
C SER A 120 1.62 31.18 23.71
N ILE A 121 1.28 29.94 23.33
CA ILE A 121 1.75 28.78 24.08
C ILE A 121 3.24 29.00 24.19
N THR A 122 3.72 29.23 25.41
CA THR A 122 5.12 29.53 25.60
C THR A 122 5.84 28.21 25.45
N TRP A 123 6.43 28.01 24.28
CA TRP A 123 7.26 26.86 23.94
C TRP A 123 8.59 26.98 24.70
N GLY A 124 8.52 26.81 26.01
CA GLY A 124 9.60 27.04 26.95
C GLY A 124 10.29 25.74 27.29
N GLY A 125 11.29 25.34 26.52
CA GLY A 125 12.09 24.18 26.89
C GLY A 125 13.22 23.96 25.92
N TRP A 126 14.44 23.94 26.42
CA TRP A 126 15.62 23.61 25.64
C TRP A 126 16.58 22.82 26.54
N GLY A 127 17.16 21.73 26.04
CA GLY A 127 17.93 20.76 26.83
C GLY A 127 17.09 19.54 27.28
N PHE A 128 17.48 18.85 28.35
CA PHE A 128 16.73 17.71 28.89
C PHE A 128 15.53 18.17 29.75
N TYR A 129 14.49 18.68 29.10
CA TYR A 129 13.29 19.15 29.79
C TYR A 129 12.07 18.33 29.38
N LYS A 130 11.21 18.07 30.36
CA LYS A 130 9.84 17.60 30.14
C LYS A 130 8.91 18.70 30.61
N GLY A 131 8.05 19.16 29.71
CA GLY A 131 7.08 20.20 30.03
C GLY A 131 5.67 19.80 29.62
N THR A 132 4.71 20.53 30.18
CA THR A 132 3.30 20.44 29.83
C THR A 132 2.91 21.65 29.01
N ILE A 133 2.01 21.45 28.06
CA ILE A 133 1.48 22.49 27.20
C ILE A 133 0.09 22.82 27.73
N PRO A 134 -0.12 24.04 28.25
CA PRO A 134 -1.42 24.43 28.76
C PRO A 134 -2.42 24.50 27.61
N GLY A 135 -3.70 24.29 27.94
CA GLY A 135 -4.77 24.48 26.97
C GLY A 135 -4.88 25.94 26.51
N GLY A 136 -5.31 26.13 25.27
CA GLY A 136 -5.44 27.46 24.66
C GLY A 136 -6.00 27.41 23.25
N SER A 137 -6.71 28.47 22.86
CA SER A 137 -7.35 28.60 21.54
C SER A 137 -6.35 28.93 20.46
N LEU A 138 -6.34 28.17 19.36
CA LEU A 138 -5.41 28.32 18.24
C LEU A 138 -6.05 29.09 17.07
N PHE A 139 -7.16 28.57 16.57
CA PHE A 139 -7.83 29.05 15.35
C PHE A 139 -9.32 29.19 15.59
N ASN A 140 -9.93 30.19 14.94
CA ASN A 140 -11.37 30.31 14.82
C ASN A 140 -11.79 29.76 13.46
N VAL A 141 -12.89 29.02 13.43
CA VAL A 141 -13.53 28.51 12.22
C VAL A 141 -14.95 29.07 12.21
N ALA A 142 -15.25 29.89 11.22
CA ALA A 142 -16.57 30.50 11.04
C ALA A 142 -17.21 29.95 9.76
N PRO A 143 -18.09 28.94 9.87
CA PRO A 143 -18.86 28.48 8.73
C PRO A 143 -19.66 29.62 8.07
N GLY A 144 -19.88 29.53 6.77
CA GLY A 144 -20.78 30.46 6.07
C GLY A 144 -22.19 30.42 6.69
N ILE A 145 -22.88 31.57 6.74
CA ILE A 145 -24.16 31.73 7.46
C ILE A 145 -25.27 30.75 7.03
N ASN A 146 -25.16 30.19 5.82
CA ASN A 146 -26.12 29.22 5.26
C ASN A 146 -25.52 27.83 5.05
N TYR A 147 -24.29 27.59 5.50
CA TYR A 147 -23.63 26.31 5.33
C TYR A 147 -24.13 25.31 6.39
N THR A 148 -24.78 24.25 5.93
CA THR A 148 -25.37 23.19 6.77
C THR A 148 -24.70 21.83 6.56
N GLY A 149 -23.64 21.78 5.74
CA GLY A 149 -22.88 20.57 5.48
C GLY A 149 -21.91 20.21 6.60
N ASP A 150 -21.28 19.06 6.47
CA ASP A 150 -20.26 18.60 7.41
C ASP A 150 -18.90 19.20 7.06
N LEU A 151 -18.10 19.52 8.08
CA LEU A 151 -16.73 20.03 7.89
C LEU A 151 -15.68 19.04 8.38
N VAL A 152 -14.55 19.06 7.69
CA VAL A 152 -13.30 18.49 8.17
C VAL A 152 -12.35 19.63 8.47
N VAL A 153 -11.91 19.72 9.71
CA VAL A 153 -10.87 20.66 10.14
C VAL A 153 -9.58 19.90 10.30
N THR A 154 -8.55 20.26 9.53
CA THR A 154 -7.24 19.62 9.61
C THR A 154 -6.22 20.62 10.16
N VAL A 155 -5.48 20.19 11.17
CA VAL A 155 -4.36 20.95 11.75
C VAL A 155 -3.06 20.25 11.41
N THR A 156 -2.11 20.98 10.84
CA THR A 156 -0.83 20.45 10.33
C THR A 156 0.35 21.19 10.93
N ILE A 157 1.44 20.46 11.19
CA ILE A 157 2.73 21.02 11.60
C ILE A 157 3.53 21.41 10.36
N GLY A 158 3.80 22.70 10.16
CA GLY A 158 4.52 23.17 8.97
C GLY A 158 6.05 23.19 9.08
N ASN A 159 6.61 23.10 10.28
CA ASN A 159 8.07 23.06 10.52
C ASN A 159 8.51 21.78 11.24
N GLY A 160 7.92 20.64 10.86
CA GLY A 160 8.18 19.35 11.52
C GLY A 160 9.65 18.93 11.51
N ASP A 161 10.39 19.26 10.44
CA ASP A 161 11.83 19.03 10.28
C ASP A 161 12.65 19.75 11.38
N LYS A 162 12.35 21.02 11.62
CA LYS A 162 13.02 21.83 12.65
C LYS A 162 12.61 21.37 14.04
N LEU A 163 11.35 21.01 14.24
CA LEU A 163 10.87 20.53 15.54
C LEU A 163 11.49 19.20 15.93
N ALA A 164 11.69 18.27 14.99
CA ALA A 164 12.33 16.99 15.26
C ALA A 164 13.78 17.15 15.77
N SER A 165 14.46 18.25 15.44
CA SER A 165 15.80 18.55 15.97
C SER A 165 15.80 19.02 17.44
N VAL A 166 14.65 19.51 17.93
CA VAL A 166 14.51 20.12 19.26
C VAL A 166 13.74 19.21 20.21
N TYR A 167 12.68 18.57 19.71
CA TYR A 167 11.75 17.76 20.46
C TYR A 167 11.93 16.30 20.11
N LYS A 168 12.20 15.48 21.14
CA LYS A 168 12.12 14.03 21.05
C LYS A 168 10.66 13.57 21.01
N VAL A 169 9.80 14.27 21.76
CA VAL A 169 8.36 14.04 21.80
C VAL A 169 7.67 15.38 21.84
N LEU A 170 6.65 15.55 21.02
CA LEU A 170 5.68 16.64 21.11
C LEU A 170 4.31 16.01 20.81
N ALA A 171 3.39 16.18 21.74
CA ALA A 171 2.04 15.65 21.65
C ALA A 171 1.04 16.71 22.10
N LEU A 172 0.08 17.00 21.23
CA LEU A 172 -0.98 17.99 21.44
C LEU A 172 -2.33 17.28 21.34
N GLN A 173 -3.15 17.40 22.38
CA GLN A 173 -4.56 17.05 22.31
C GLN A 173 -5.30 18.25 21.73
N LEU A 174 -5.82 18.08 20.53
CA LEU A 174 -6.64 19.08 19.85
C LEU A 174 -8.11 18.74 20.04
N GLU A 175 -8.92 19.76 20.29
CA GLU A 175 -10.37 19.65 20.29
C GLU A 175 -10.98 20.86 19.58
N VAL A 176 -12.18 20.66 19.05
CA VAL A 176 -13.00 21.74 18.50
C VAL A 176 -14.09 22.04 19.52
N VAL A 177 -14.27 23.32 19.84
CA VAL A 177 -15.31 23.78 20.75
C VAL A 177 -16.17 24.85 20.10
N ASP A 178 -17.40 24.99 20.56
CA ASP A 178 -18.21 26.17 20.25
C ASP A 178 -17.52 27.45 20.77
N GLN A 179 -17.48 28.50 19.96
CA GLN A 179 -16.74 29.72 20.28
C GLN A 179 -17.34 30.49 21.47
N THR A 180 -18.65 30.38 21.68
CA THR A 180 -19.38 31.16 22.70
C THR A 180 -19.41 30.44 24.04
N THR A 181 -19.74 29.15 24.01
CA THR A 181 -19.98 28.32 25.18
C THR A 181 -18.76 27.49 25.59
N LEU A 182 -17.76 27.37 24.71
CA LEU A 182 -16.59 26.51 24.89
C LEU A 182 -16.93 25.03 25.13
N THR A 183 -18.13 24.61 24.74
CA THR A 183 -18.53 23.20 24.79
C THR A 183 -17.85 22.43 23.67
N PRO A 184 -17.21 21.29 23.97
CA PRO A 184 -16.59 20.49 22.94
C PRO A 184 -17.60 19.90 21.95
N GLN A 185 -17.22 19.91 20.67
CA GLN A 185 -17.95 19.29 19.57
C GLN A 185 -17.50 17.84 19.40
N ASP A 186 -18.38 16.97 18.91
CA ASP A 186 -17.98 15.63 18.48
C ASP A 186 -17.18 15.76 17.19
N ILE A 187 -15.95 15.22 17.20
CA ILE A 187 -15.02 15.30 16.07
C ILE A 187 -14.85 13.94 15.36
N SER A 188 -15.69 12.96 15.68
CA SER A 188 -15.48 11.55 15.34
C SER A 188 -16.59 10.92 14.53
N ALA A 189 -17.40 11.73 13.84
CA ALA A 189 -18.52 11.26 13.03
C ALA A 189 -19.49 10.34 13.81
N GLY A 190 -19.77 10.68 15.08
CA GLY A 190 -20.68 9.93 15.96
C GLY A 190 -20.04 8.85 16.85
N ALA A 191 -18.71 8.78 16.96
CA ALA A 191 -18.02 7.86 17.88
C ALA A 191 -17.75 8.46 19.28
N GLY A 192 -18.21 9.69 19.55
CA GLY A 192 -18.08 10.36 20.86
C GLY A 192 -16.65 10.74 21.26
N SER A 193 -15.67 10.71 20.34
CA SER A 193 -14.35 11.27 20.62
C SER A 193 -14.41 12.78 20.53
N VAL A 194 -14.01 13.43 21.61
CA VAL A 194 -14.07 14.88 21.79
C VAL A 194 -12.73 15.55 21.44
N TRP A 195 -11.68 14.76 21.27
CA TRP A 195 -10.33 15.25 21.01
C TRP A 195 -9.54 14.27 20.15
N THR A 196 -8.55 14.79 19.44
CA THR A 196 -7.61 14.04 18.60
C THR A 196 -6.18 14.40 18.97
N MET A 197 -5.22 13.53 18.62
CA MET A 197 -3.81 13.74 18.97
C MET A 197 -3.02 14.17 17.73
N LEU A 198 -2.36 15.32 17.83
CA LEU A 198 -1.34 15.78 16.89
C LEU A 198 0.04 15.50 17.51
N THR A 199 0.88 14.74 16.82
CA THR A 199 2.24 14.41 17.29
C THR A 199 3.26 14.74 16.21
N LEU A 200 4.56 14.66 16.53
CA LEU A 200 5.60 14.78 15.49
C LEU A 200 5.55 13.62 14.49
N ASP A 201 5.20 12.42 14.94
CA ASP A 201 5.06 11.25 14.06
C ASP A 201 3.81 11.36 13.17
N ASN A 202 2.74 11.94 13.71
CA ASN A 202 1.51 12.23 13.00
C ASN A 202 1.39 13.74 12.77
N GLY A 203 2.14 14.26 11.79
CA GLY A 203 2.28 15.69 11.50
C GLY A 203 1.00 16.42 11.08
N GLN A 204 -0.13 15.71 11.01
CA GLN A 204 -1.46 16.27 10.76
C GLN A 204 -2.52 15.57 11.63
N ALA A 205 -3.55 16.31 12.03
CA ALA A 205 -4.70 15.75 12.73
C ALA A 205 -5.99 16.33 12.13
N SER A 206 -6.87 15.43 11.66
CA SER A 206 -8.18 15.79 11.10
C SER A 206 -9.28 15.55 12.14
N MET A 207 -10.22 16.47 12.18
CA MET A 207 -11.38 16.49 13.08
C MET A 207 -12.64 16.60 12.23
N PHE A 208 -13.54 15.63 12.37
CA PHE A 208 -14.75 15.51 11.54
C PHE A 208 -15.95 16.01 12.32
N ILE A 209 -16.49 17.16 11.91
CA ILE A 209 -17.55 17.86 12.62
C ILE A 209 -18.86 17.58 11.90
N ASP A 210 -19.76 16.90 12.59
CA ASP A 210 -21.10 16.62 12.08
C ASP A 210 -22.02 17.79 12.42
N SER A 211 -22.78 18.29 11.43
CA SER A 211 -23.82 19.32 11.60
C SER A 211 -23.40 20.58 12.37
N ILE A 212 -23.08 21.63 11.63
CA ILE A 212 -22.64 22.92 12.19
C ILE A 212 -23.79 23.92 12.25
N SER A 213 -23.97 24.54 13.42
CA SER A 213 -24.86 25.70 13.58
C SER A 213 -24.13 27.00 13.93
N ASP A 214 -22.92 26.91 14.49
CA ASP A 214 -22.26 28.04 15.16
C ASP A 214 -20.77 28.15 14.85
N ASN A 215 -20.19 29.32 15.16
CA ASN A 215 -18.75 29.54 15.05
C ASN A 215 -18.00 28.66 16.05
N MET A 216 -16.88 28.12 15.59
CA MET A 216 -16.09 27.16 16.35
C MET A 216 -14.68 27.66 16.59
N THR A 217 -14.03 27.08 17.59
CA THR A 217 -12.64 27.35 17.92
C THR A 217 -11.89 26.03 18.03
N VAL A 218 -10.81 25.91 17.26
CA VAL A 218 -9.83 24.84 17.44
C VAL A 218 -8.92 25.23 18.60
N ARG A 219 -8.81 24.36 19.60
CA ARG A 219 -7.97 24.63 20.76
C ARG A 219 -7.11 23.43 21.13
N VAL A 220 -5.98 23.71 21.76
CA VAL A 220 -5.24 22.70 22.52
C VAL A 220 -5.98 22.49 23.82
N LYS A 221 -6.38 21.24 24.10
CA LYS A 221 -6.95 20.84 25.39
C LYS A 221 -5.85 20.72 26.44
N ASN A 222 -4.82 19.94 26.09
CA ASN A 222 -3.61 19.70 26.86
C ASN A 222 -2.52 19.21 25.91
N GLY A 223 -1.28 19.25 26.35
CA GLY A 223 -0.20 18.57 25.64
C GLY A 223 1.02 18.38 26.52
N PHE A 224 2.03 17.74 25.98
CA PHE A 224 3.33 17.63 26.63
C PHE A 224 4.44 17.53 25.59
N TYR A 225 5.65 17.82 26.04
CA TYR A 225 6.83 17.68 25.21
C TYR A 225 8.02 17.18 26.02
N ILE A 226 8.96 16.57 25.30
CA ILE A 226 10.27 16.17 25.79
C ILE A 226 11.29 16.65 24.77
N THR A 227 12.24 17.47 25.19
CA THR A 227 13.29 18.02 24.31
C THR A 227 14.54 17.15 24.28
N HIS A 228 15.32 17.28 23.20
CA HIS A 228 16.62 16.64 23.08
C HIS A 228 17.62 17.24 24.06
N ALA A 229 18.52 16.37 24.54
CA ALA A 229 19.75 16.78 25.19
C ALA A 229 20.53 17.72 24.27
N HIS A 230 20.83 18.93 24.72
CA HIS A 230 21.73 19.79 23.97
C HIS A 230 22.79 20.38 24.90
N PRO A 231 24.08 20.12 24.64
CA PRO A 231 25.13 20.31 25.64
C PRO A 231 25.54 21.76 25.92
N ASN A 232 25.04 22.78 25.19
CA ASN A 232 25.73 24.08 25.14
C ASN A 232 24.93 25.36 24.84
N ALA A 233 23.59 25.41 24.92
CA ALA A 233 22.90 26.71 24.95
C ALA A 233 22.55 27.08 26.38
N GLY A 234 22.94 28.29 26.77
CA GLY A 234 22.40 28.95 27.94
C GLY A 234 20.88 28.97 27.89
N TRP A 235 20.26 29.01 29.07
CA TRP A 235 18.83 28.94 29.34
C TRP A 235 18.04 30.09 28.68
N GLY A 236 17.93 30.07 27.36
CA GLY A 236 17.29 31.09 26.54
C GLY A 236 15.97 30.63 25.93
N VAL A 237 15.21 31.61 25.46
CA VAL A 237 13.96 31.43 24.70
C VAL A 237 14.25 30.59 23.45
N VAL A 238 13.40 29.60 23.16
CA VAL A 238 13.48 28.81 21.93
C VAL A 238 13.37 29.79 20.74
N PRO A 239 14.33 29.80 19.80
CA PRO A 239 14.25 30.61 18.60
C PRO A 239 12.89 30.47 17.90
N ALA A 240 12.33 31.55 17.37
CA ALA A 240 10.98 31.56 16.81
C ALA A 240 10.79 30.56 15.65
N ASP A 241 11.86 30.21 14.94
CA ASP A 241 11.87 29.20 13.87
C ASP A 241 11.83 27.75 14.39
N ARG A 242 12.03 27.56 15.69
CA ARG A 242 12.01 26.29 16.43
C ARG A 242 10.79 26.14 17.35
N ALA A 243 9.91 27.13 17.37
CA ALA A 243 8.57 27.00 17.95
C ALA A 243 7.64 26.29 16.95
N PRO A 244 6.69 25.45 17.39
CA PRO A 244 5.71 24.83 16.52
C PRO A 244 4.94 25.83 15.67
N GLN A 245 5.00 25.64 14.36
CA GLN A 245 4.20 26.38 13.38
C GLN A 245 3.03 25.49 12.97
N LEU A 246 1.84 25.87 13.42
CA LEU A 246 0.61 25.16 13.14
C LEU A 246 -0.15 25.86 12.02
N PHE A 247 -0.68 25.07 11.10
CA PHE A 247 -1.57 25.51 10.03
C PHE A 247 -2.93 24.85 10.23
N CYS A 248 -3.99 25.55 9.87
CA CYS A 248 -5.35 25.05 9.94
C CYS A 248 -5.99 25.21 8.57
N GLU A 249 -6.55 24.13 8.06
CA GLU A 249 -7.36 24.11 6.84
C GLU A 249 -8.74 23.53 7.16
N VAL A 250 -9.73 23.95 6.38
CA VAL A 250 -11.11 23.48 6.52
C VAL A 250 -11.61 23.07 5.15
N ALA A 251 -12.21 21.89 5.09
CA ALA A 251 -12.76 21.30 3.87
C ALA A 251 -14.20 20.81 4.10
N GLN A 252 -15.01 20.86 3.06
CA GLN A 252 -16.32 20.21 3.04
C GLN A 252 -16.15 18.69 2.92
N ARG A 253 -16.97 17.94 3.67
CA ARG A 253 -17.09 16.48 3.55
C ARG A 253 -18.27 16.07 2.69
#